data_AF-A0A1X0FWT6-F1
#
_entry.id   AF-A0A1X0FWT6-F1
#
_cell.length_a   1.000
_cell.length_b   1.000
_cell.length_c   1.000
_cell.angle_alpha   90.00
_cell.angle_beta   90.00
_cell.angle_gamma   90.00
#
_symmetry.space_group_name_H-M   'P 1'
#
loop_
_entity.id
_entity.type
_entity.pdbx_description
1 polymer ?
#
loop_
_entity_poly.entity_id
_entity_poly.type
_entity_poly.pdbx_seq_one_letter_code
_entity_poly.pdbx_strand_id
1 'polypeptide(L)'
;MVSQSSDDTPTGPISGGVQQVPAPRIIRPHATGGAGPEAAATRRHRQGFVDLAAVALLVLAVFLPWNLYFGVGIPNSSPVLFAVLIAVTVLAVAAVAVAGSWRSAGARFNPARAARLRLAFNVPYLLLVLAFVAFDAYETVRLGGTVNVPGGVGPGAWAGIAGSLLSAQAVPAGALAGPIPAGDESTGWHRSARVIGSLSMLAAVLSFGVNLYWRVRYALQNTGGAEAFGKQNIAVIATAVVYGVVALVAVLVASRWLLRSARASRLTIVALGTSTLVAGILVWFLPGGRDLDAFHGIAQNTSTAGVGFEGYLAWAAGAALFAPRALFGHRNASPTEESAWRATTRNGLLLIAVWCVGSTLMRITDLVVGVILNYPFSRYSSIVLAAFDLGTAVLAIWLRRRLATLSARMVTSLCGLVATLSVARVIVGVELAPRFADSPNSPALHPVYGNNLAQQITSTFDVTLCGLALGILVAAIVAGQLSGRRLARRAARRRAAAANAAAPTTRVRVGQGTGPSAAATTRIPAGADNDPPTAEIPPLANAPRIFRGDDSGTRQMPAQKPQIFRPPQG
;
A
#
# COMPACT_ATOMS: atom_id res chain seq x y z
N MET A 1 16.42 -31.53 -67.35
CA MET A 1 17.50 -32.20 -68.10
C MET A 1 17.95 -33.42 -67.30
N VAL A 2 17.99 -34.55 -68.01
CA VAL A 2 18.51 -35.92 -67.72
C VAL A 2 19.84 -35.86 -66.93
N SER A 3 20.16 -36.70 -65.94
CA SER A 3 20.65 -38.11 -65.99
C SER A 3 21.11 -38.50 -64.56
N GLN A 4 20.76 -39.65 -63.95
CA GLN A 4 21.47 -40.97 -63.97
C GLN A 4 23.01 -40.87 -64.13
N SER A 5 23.91 -41.55 -63.41
CA SER A 5 23.94 -42.87 -62.77
C SER A 5 25.10 -42.92 -61.72
N SER A 6 25.07 -43.84 -60.74
CA SER A 6 26.01 -44.99 -60.53
C SER A 6 27.45 -44.60 -60.14
N ASP A 7 28.22 -45.23 -59.24
CA ASP A 7 28.32 -46.62 -58.81
C ASP A 7 29.00 -46.71 -57.42
N ASP A 8 28.68 -47.80 -56.71
CA ASP A 8 29.28 -48.26 -55.46
C ASP A 8 30.62 -48.99 -55.65
N THR A 9 31.68 -48.54 -54.96
CA THR A 9 32.77 -49.30 -54.24
C THR A 9 33.65 -50.34 -55.02
N PRO A 10 34.66 -51.03 -54.44
CA PRO A 10 35.51 -50.85 -53.23
C PRO A 10 37.04 -51.00 -53.51
N THR A 11 37.93 -50.68 -52.56
CA THR A 11 39.09 -51.55 -52.17
C THR A 11 39.96 -50.92 -51.05
N GLY A 12 39.95 -51.57 -49.88
CA GLY A 12 41.15 -51.85 -49.06
C GLY A 12 41.69 -50.77 -48.09
N PRO A 13 42.30 -51.19 -46.96
CA PRO A 13 42.28 -50.43 -45.70
C PRO A 13 43.62 -49.71 -45.39
N ILE A 14 43.62 -48.85 -44.34
CA ILE A 14 44.64 -48.79 -43.25
C ILE A 14 44.63 -47.41 -42.53
N SER A 15 44.29 -47.46 -41.23
CA SER A 15 44.65 -46.64 -40.05
C SER A 15 45.01 -45.14 -40.15
N GLY A 16 44.51 -44.36 -39.17
CA GLY A 16 45.20 -43.17 -38.67
C GLY A 16 44.26 -42.14 -38.03
N GLY A 17 44.30 -42.00 -36.71
CA GLY A 17 43.44 -41.11 -35.95
C GLY A 17 43.64 -39.61 -36.24
N VAL A 18 42.53 -38.87 -36.26
CA VAL A 18 42.54 -37.40 -36.32
C VAL A 18 41.83 -36.84 -35.10
N GLN A 19 42.66 -36.37 -34.17
CA GLN A 19 42.55 -35.16 -33.35
C GLN A 19 41.17 -34.46 -33.32
N GLN A 20 40.42 -34.69 -32.23
CA GLN A 20 39.24 -33.89 -31.87
C GLN A 20 39.66 -32.49 -31.42
N VAL A 21 39.19 -31.48 -32.16
CA VAL A 21 39.20 -30.07 -31.76
C VAL A 21 38.20 -29.89 -30.58
N PRO A 22 38.54 -29.20 -29.47
CA PRO A 22 37.60 -29.01 -28.38
C PRO A 22 36.53 -27.99 -28.76
N ALA A 23 35.27 -28.43 -28.77
CA ALA A 23 34.10 -27.57 -28.92
C ALA A 23 33.99 -26.55 -27.77
N PRO A 24 33.49 -25.33 -28.01
CA PRO A 24 33.36 -24.30 -26.99
C PRO A 24 32.40 -24.75 -25.88
N ARG A 25 32.93 -24.81 -24.65
CA ARG A 25 32.20 -25.14 -23.43
C ARG A 25 31.13 -24.08 -23.17
N ILE A 26 29.91 -24.33 -23.63
CA ILE A 26 28.72 -23.60 -23.19
C ILE A 26 28.57 -23.85 -21.70
N ILE A 27 28.92 -22.84 -20.90
CA ILE A 27 28.60 -22.82 -19.47
C ILE A 27 27.08 -22.75 -19.36
N ARG A 28 26.44 -23.91 -19.18
CA ARG A 28 25.05 -23.97 -18.73
C ARG A 28 25.01 -23.28 -17.36
N PRO A 29 24.20 -22.22 -17.16
CA PRO A 29 23.95 -21.73 -15.81
C PRO A 29 23.34 -22.89 -15.02
N HIS A 30 23.94 -23.21 -13.88
CA HIS A 30 23.35 -24.12 -12.91
C HIS A 30 21.91 -23.69 -12.66
N ALA A 31 20.98 -24.58 -12.99
CA ALA A 31 19.57 -24.47 -12.62
C ALA A 31 19.45 -24.67 -11.10
N THR A 32 19.81 -23.66 -10.32
CA THR A 32 19.37 -23.51 -8.92
C THR A 32 17.93 -23.01 -8.93
N GLY A 33 17.01 -23.86 -9.39
CA GLY A 33 15.60 -23.55 -9.57
C GLY A 33 14.63 -24.41 -8.78
N GLY A 34 15.12 -25.28 -7.87
CA GLY A 34 14.26 -25.98 -6.92
C GLY A 34 14.12 -25.13 -5.66
N ALA A 35 12.97 -24.49 -5.46
CA ALA A 35 12.65 -23.92 -4.15
C ALA A 35 12.71 -25.05 -3.12
N GLY A 36 13.68 -25.00 -2.19
CA GLY A 36 13.84 -26.03 -1.18
C GLY A 36 12.55 -26.30 -0.38
N PRO A 37 12.39 -27.49 0.23
CA PRO A 37 11.17 -27.89 0.95
C PRO A 37 10.74 -26.87 2.01
N GLU A 38 11.69 -26.16 2.63
CA GLU A 38 11.45 -25.07 3.59
C GLU A 38 10.72 -23.86 2.98
N ALA A 39 11.08 -23.47 1.74
CA ALA A 39 10.43 -22.38 1.03
C ALA A 39 9.01 -22.75 0.59
N ALA A 40 8.75 -24.03 0.31
CA ALA A 40 7.41 -24.54 0.00
C ALA A 40 6.51 -24.59 1.25
N ALA A 41 7.04 -25.06 2.40
CA ALA A 41 6.31 -25.10 3.67
C ALA A 41 5.91 -23.71 4.17
N THR A 42 6.83 -22.74 4.08
CA THR A 42 6.57 -21.35 4.50
C THR A 42 5.50 -20.66 3.62
N ARG A 43 5.41 -21.02 2.34
CA ARG A 43 4.37 -20.51 1.42
C ARG A 43 2.98 -21.05 1.76
N ARG A 44 2.89 -22.34 2.10
CA ARG A 44 1.63 -23.00 2.49
C ARG A 44 1.03 -22.36 3.74
N HIS A 45 1.87 -22.07 4.73
CA HIS A 45 1.42 -21.45 5.98
C HIS A 45 0.85 -20.05 5.75
N ARG A 46 1.49 -19.22 4.91
CA ARG A 46 1.01 -17.87 4.56
C ARG A 46 -0.33 -17.88 3.82
N GLN A 47 -0.53 -18.83 2.91
CA GLN A 47 -1.81 -18.96 2.20
C GLN A 47 -2.92 -19.47 3.13
N GLY A 48 -2.59 -20.37 4.06
CA GLY A 48 -3.51 -20.81 5.11
C GLY A 48 -3.99 -19.66 6.00
N PHE A 49 -3.10 -18.73 6.38
CA PHE A 49 -3.51 -17.54 7.12
C PHE A 49 -4.46 -16.63 6.35
N VAL A 50 -4.24 -16.45 5.04
CA VAL A 50 -5.14 -15.65 4.19
C VAL A 50 -6.52 -16.29 4.09
N ASP A 51 -6.57 -17.60 3.86
CA ASP A 51 -7.82 -18.37 3.82
C ASP A 51 -8.55 -18.33 5.18
N LEU A 52 -7.82 -18.46 6.30
CA LEU A 52 -8.38 -18.35 7.65
C LEU A 52 -8.92 -16.95 7.94
N ALA A 53 -8.16 -15.90 7.60
CA ALA A 53 -8.60 -14.52 7.77
C ALA A 53 -9.85 -14.22 6.93
N ALA A 54 -9.95 -14.79 5.72
CA ALA A 54 -11.13 -14.65 4.88
C ALA A 54 -12.37 -15.25 5.56
N VAL A 55 -12.27 -16.49 6.05
CA VAL A 55 -13.37 -17.17 6.75
C VAL A 55 -13.74 -16.43 8.04
N ALA A 56 -12.76 -16.00 8.83
CA ALA A 56 -13.00 -15.26 10.06
C ALA A 56 -13.75 -13.95 9.81
N LEU A 57 -13.36 -13.18 8.79
CA LEU A 57 -14.05 -11.94 8.41
C LEU A 57 -15.46 -12.18 7.88
N LEU A 58 -15.68 -13.24 7.09
CA LEU A 58 -17.00 -13.63 6.59
C LEU A 58 -17.94 -14.05 7.72
N VAL A 59 -17.45 -14.86 8.67
CA VAL A 59 -18.24 -15.27 9.84
C VAL A 59 -18.54 -14.07 10.72
N LEU A 60 -17.54 -13.22 10.99
CA LEU A 60 -17.71 -12.02 11.79
C LEU A 60 -18.73 -11.05 11.17
N ALA A 61 -18.75 -10.93 9.84
CA ALA A 61 -19.69 -10.09 9.11
C ALA A 61 -21.16 -10.43 9.40
N VAL A 62 -21.48 -11.70 9.67
CA VAL A 62 -22.87 -12.12 10.01
C VAL A 62 -23.30 -11.60 11.37
N PHE A 63 -22.36 -11.43 12.30
CA PHE A 63 -22.62 -10.97 13.68
C PHE A 63 -22.50 -9.47 13.86
N LEU A 64 -22.25 -8.73 12.78
CA LEU A 64 -22.09 -7.28 12.77
C LEU A 64 -23.30 -6.61 12.11
N PRO A 65 -23.56 -5.33 12.41
CA PRO A 65 -24.55 -4.55 11.69
C PRO A 65 -24.11 -4.33 10.24
N TRP A 66 -25.04 -4.45 9.31
CA TRP A 66 -24.77 -4.23 7.89
C TRP A 66 -25.11 -2.81 7.47
N ASN A 67 -26.12 -2.22 8.10
CA ASN A 67 -26.49 -0.83 8.00
C ASN A 67 -27.39 -0.48 9.20
N LEU A 68 -28.02 0.68 9.16
CA LEU A 68 -28.92 1.14 10.20
C LEU A 68 -30.21 0.34 10.38
N TYR A 69 -30.62 -0.37 9.34
CA TYR A 69 -31.93 -1.01 9.23
C TYR A 69 -31.86 -2.53 9.27
N PHE A 70 -30.65 -3.10 9.22
CA PHE A 70 -30.42 -4.53 9.14
C PHE A 70 -29.10 -4.95 9.78
N GLY A 71 -29.20 -5.96 10.64
CA GLY A 71 -28.06 -6.68 11.22
C GLY A 71 -28.28 -7.05 12.68
N VAL A 72 -27.29 -7.72 13.28
CA VAL A 72 -27.39 -8.15 14.68
C VAL A 72 -27.41 -6.93 15.59
N GLY A 73 -28.39 -6.89 16.50
CA GLY A 73 -28.63 -5.74 17.38
C GLY A 73 -29.51 -4.64 16.77
N ILE A 74 -29.98 -4.81 15.52
CA ILE A 74 -30.90 -3.87 14.87
C ILE A 74 -32.35 -4.37 14.99
N PRO A 75 -33.26 -3.61 15.62
CA PRO A 75 -34.67 -4.00 15.76
C PRO A 75 -35.35 -4.19 14.40
N ASN A 76 -36.33 -5.10 14.34
CA ASN A 76 -37.13 -5.37 13.14
C ASN A 76 -36.32 -5.80 11.90
N SER A 77 -35.09 -6.30 12.09
CA SER A 77 -34.27 -6.84 11.01
C SER A 77 -34.99 -7.98 10.28
N SER A 78 -35.01 -7.91 8.94
CA SER A 78 -35.70 -8.91 8.12
C SER A 78 -35.05 -10.30 8.23
N PRO A 79 -35.79 -11.35 8.63
CA PRO A 79 -35.26 -12.71 8.71
C PRO A 79 -34.90 -13.26 7.32
N VAL A 80 -35.60 -12.82 6.27
CA VAL A 80 -35.29 -13.19 4.89
C VAL A 80 -33.93 -12.64 4.46
N LEU A 81 -33.61 -11.38 4.80
CA LEU A 81 -32.30 -10.81 4.51
C LEU A 81 -31.18 -11.52 5.30
N PHE A 82 -31.44 -11.95 6.55
CA PHE A 82 -30.51 -12.80 7.28
C PHE A 82 -30.27 -14.15 6.58
N ALA A 83 -31.32 -14.81 6.11
CA ALA A 83 -31.19 -16.07 5.37
C ALA A 83 -30.37 -15.89 4.09
N VAL A 84 -30.61 -14.80 3.34
CA VAL A 84 -29.81 -14.45 2.14
C VAL A 84 -28.34 -14.21 2.52
N LEU A 85 -28.09 -13.42 3.56
CA LEU A 85 -26.74 -13.15 4.06
C LEU A 85 -26.02 -14.45 4.45
N ILE A 86 -26.66 -15.33 5.22
CA ILE A 86 -26.11 -16.63 5.60
C ILE A 86 -25.82 -17.47 4.36
N ALA A 87 -26.74 -17.56 3.40
CA ALA A 87 -26.57 -18.33 2.18
C ALA A 87 -25.35 -17.86 1.37
N VAL A 88 -25.22 -16.55 1.11
CA VAL A 88 -24.06 -16.02 0.37
C VAL A 88 -22.75 -16.16 1.16
N THR A 89 -22.82 -16.09 2.50
CA THR A 89 -21.67 -16.32 3.39
C THR A 89 -21.20 -17.77 3.29
N VAL A 90 -22.12 -18.73 3.33
CA VAL A 90 -21.82 -20.16 3.18
C VAL A 90 -21.19 -20.43 1.80
N LEU A 91 -21.69 -19.81 0.73
CA LEU A 91 -21.06 -19.91 -0.60
C LEU A 91 -19.63 -19.34 -0.59
N ALA A 92 -19.41 -18.16 -0.01
CA ALA A 92 -18.09 -17.55 0.09
C ALA A 92 -17.11 -18.40 0.93
N VAL A 93 -17.56 -19.04 2.01
CA VAL A 93 -16.76 -19.97 2.82
C VAL A 93 -16.50 -21.27 2.05
N ALA A 94 -17.48 -21.80 1.32
CA ALA A 94 -17.34 -22.98 0.49
C ALA A 94 -16.28 -22.79 -0.61
N ALA A 95 -16.08 -21.57 -1.11
CA ALA A 95 -14.98 -21.24 -2.02
C ALA A 95 -13.61 -21.65 -1.47
N VAL A 96 -13.38 -21.43 -0.17
CA VAL A 96 -12.15 -21.81 0.53
C VAL A 96 -12.08 -23.32 0.75
N ALA A 97 -13.21 -23.99 1.00
CA ALA A 97 -13.23 -25.45 1.14
C ALA A 97 -12.93 -26.16 -0.19
N VAL A 98 -13.57 -25.76 -1.29
CA VAL A 98 -13.48 -26.47 -2.57
C VAL A 98 -12.18 -26.18 -3.32
N ALA A 99 -11.65 -24.96 -3.18
CA ALA A 99 -10.46 -24.49 -3.90
C ALA A 99 -9.38 -23.93 -2.96
N GLY A 100 -9.35 -24.38 -1.71
CA GLY A 100 -8.46 -23.95 -0.64
C GLY A 100 -6.96 -24.11 -0.91
N SER A 101 -6.14 -23.32 -0.22
CA SER A 101 -4.68 -23.44 -0.24
C SER A 101 -4.19 -24.83 0.16
N TRP A 102 -4.99 -25.59 0.92
CA TRP A 102 -4.70 -26.97 1.30
C TRP A 102 -4.68 -27.95 0.11
N ARG A 103 -5.41 -27.68 -0.98
CA ARG A 103 -5.45 -28.50 -2.21
C ARG A 103 -4.36 -28.15 -3.23
N SER A 104 -3.58 -27.09 -2.99
CA SER A 104 -2.59 -26.55 -3.94
C SER A 104 -1.38 -27.47 -4.21
N ALA A 105 -1.22 -28.55 -3.44
CA ALA A 105 -0.13 -29.51 -3.56
C ALA A 105 -0.43 -30.72 -4.47
N GLY A 106 -1.68 -30.88 -4.94
CA GLY A 106 -2.06 -32.01 -5.78
C GLY A 106 -1.56 -31.83 -7.23
N ALA A 107 -1.01 -32.90 -7.82
CA ALA A 107 -0.54 -32.90 -9.23
C ALA A 107 -1.64 -32.53 -10.25
N ARG A 108 -2.92 -32.60 -9.87
CA ARG A 108 -4.09 -32.24 -10.69
C ARG A 108 -4.63 -30.82 -10.41
N PHE A 109 -3.98 -30.02 -9.57
CA PHE A 109 -4.47 -28.69 -9.19
C PHE A 109 -4.32 -27.69 -10.35
N ASN A 110 -5.45 -27.25 -10.91
CA ASN A 110 -5.46 -26.18 -11.91
C ASN A 110 -5.73 -24.82 -11.22
N PRO A 111 -4.73 -23.93 -11.11
CA PRO A 111 -4.87 -22.66 -10.40
C PRO A 111 -5.85 -21.70 -11.07
N ALA A 112 -5.99 -21.76 -12.40
CA ALA A 112 -6.92 -20.89 -13.13
C ALA A 112 -8.37 -21.31 -12.90
N ARG A 113 -8.67 -22.61 -12.87
CA ARG A 113 -10.01 -23.11 -12.52
C ARG A 113 -10.34 -22.82 -11.05
N ALA A 114 -9.38 -23.02 -10.14
CA ALA A 114 -9.55 -22.69 -8.72
C ALA A 114 -9.85 -21.20 -8.51
N ALA A 115 -9.18 -20.30 -9.24
CA ALA A 115 -9.44 -18.87 -9.20
C ALA A 115 -10.85 -18.50 -9.68
N ARG A 116 -11.28 -19.08 -10.81
CA ARG A 116 -12.63 -18.84 -11.35
C ARG A 116 -13.72 -19.35 -10.42
N LEU A 117 -13.53 -20.53 -9.84
CA LEU A 117 -14.47 -21.11 -8.90
C LEU A 117 -14.58 -20.26 -7.63
N ARG A 118 -13.44 -19.85 -7.05
CA ARG A 118 -13.44 -18.96 -5.88
C ARG A 118 -14.16 -17.65 -6.17
N LEU A 119 -13.93 -17.05 -7.34
CA LEU A 119 -14.64 -15.84 -7.74
C LEU A 119 -16.14 -16.10 -7.90
N ALA A 120 -16.54 -17.15 -8.62
CA ALA A 120 -17.95 -17.47 -8.88
C ALA A 120 -18.76 -17.65 -7.58
N PHE A 121 -18.19 -18.34 -6.60
CA PHE A 121 -18.82 -18.53 -5.28
C PHE A 121 -18.92 -17.23 -4.45
N ASN A 122 -18.09 -16.23 -4.76
CA ASN A 122 -18.09 -14.93 -4.09
C ASN A 122 -18.93 -13.86 -4.79
N VAL A 123 -19.26 -14.03 -6.08
CA VAL A 123 -20.09 -13.08 -6.83
C VAL A 123 -21.42 -12.78 -6.11
N PRO A 124 -22.17 -13.76 -5.58
CA PRO A 124 -23.41 -13.48 -4.84
C PRO A 124 -23.20 -12.57 -3.62
N TYR A 125 -22.08 -12.75 -2.89
CA TYR A 125 -21.74 -11.91 -1.75
C TYR A 125 -21.42 -10.47 -2.18
N LEU A 126 -20.65 -10.32 -3.25
CA LEU A 126 -20.30 -9.00 -3.80
C LEU A 126 -21.54 -8.26 -4.32
N LEU A 127 -22.49 -8.98 -4.93
CA LEU A 127 -23.78 -8.42 -5.36
C LEU A 127 -24.63 -7.99 -4.17
N LEU A 128 -24.64 -8.76 -3.08
CA LEU A 128 -25.33 -8.36 -1.85
C LEU A 128 -24.76 -7.04 -1.31
N VAL A 129 -23.43 -6.92 -1.19
CA VAL A 129 -22.80 -5.65 -0.76
C VAL A 129 -23.14 -4.50 -1.69
N LEU A 130 -23.12 -4.72 -3.01
CA LEU A 130 -23.52 -3.71 -3.99
C LEU A 130 -24.99 -3.28 -3.84
N ALA A 131 -25.89 -4.22 -3.51
CA ALA A 131 -27.29 -3.91 -3.25
C ALA A 131 -27.46 -3.00 -2.01
N PHE A 132 -26.68 -3.22 -0.94
CA PHE A 132 -26.67 -2.32 0.23
C PHE A 132 -26.15 -0.92 -0.14
N VAL A 133 -25.11 -0.81 -0.97
CA VAL A 133 -24.61 0.48 -1.46
C VAL A 133 -25.67 1.20 -2.32
N ALA A 134 -26.34 0.47 -3.21
CA ALA A 134 -27.38 1.05 -4.06
C ALA A 134 -28.61 1.48 -3.24
N PHE A 135 -28.98 0.68 -2.23
CA PHE A 135 -30.04 1.01 -1.29
C PHE A 135 -29.72 2.29 -0.50
N ASP A 136 -28.50 2.42 0.02
CA ASP A 136 -28.04 3.63 0.70
C ASP A 136 -28.07 4.87 -0.21
N ALA A 137 -27.61 4.74 -1.46
CA ALA A 137 -27.68 5.83 -2.44
C ALA A 137 -29.13 6.26 -2.71
N TYR A 138 -30.04 5.29 -2.85
CA TYR A 138 -31.46 5.55 -3.03
C TYR A 138 -32.07 6.27 -1.82
N GLU A 139 -31.79 5.80 -0.61
CA GLU A 139 -32.27 6.41 0.63
C GLU A 139 -31.69 7.81 0.85
N THR A 140 -30.43 8.04 0.52
CA THR A 140 -29.79 9.36 0.59
C THR A 140 -30.53 10.40 -0.24
N VAL A 141 -31.03 10.02 -1.42
CA VAL A 141 -31.82 10.92 -2.27
C VAL A 141 -33.25 11.04 -1.74
N ARG A 142 -33.89 9.92 -1.39
CA ARG A 142 -35.30 9.86 -0.98
C ARG A 142 -35.56 10.55 0.36
N LEU A 143 -34.67 10.34 1.33
CA LEU A 143 -34.76 10.86 2.70
C LEU A 143 -34.06 12.21 2.85
N GLY A 144 -33.44 12.72 1.79
CA GLY A 144 -32.75 14.00 1.79
C GLY A 144 -33.66 15.15 2.24
N GLY A 145 -33.17 15.96 3.19
CA GLY A 145 -33.94 17.06 3.78
C GLY A 145 -34.99 16.64 4.81
N THR A 146 -35.13 15.34 5.10
CA THR A 146 -35.96 14.83 6.20
C THR A 146 -35.13 14.62 7.47
N VAL A 147 -35.81 14.30 8.58
CA VAL A 147 -35.16 13.90 9.85
C VAL A 147 -34.65 12.45 9.83
N ASN A 148 -35.02 11.67 8.81
CA ASN A 148 -34.62 10.27 8.71
C ASN A 148 -33.22 10.14 8.08
N VAL A 149 -32.43 9.21 8.61
CA VAL A 149 -31.05 9.01 8.21
C VAL A 149 -30.97 7.85 7.21
N PRO A 150 -30.26 7.98 6.07
CA PRO A 150 -30.02 6.88 5.16
C PRO A 150 -29.33 5.69 5.85
N GLY A 151 -29.56 4.48 5.35
CA GLY A 151 -29.09 3.25 5.96
C GLY A 151 -27.58 3.21 6.21
N GLY A 152 -26.78 3.77 5.31
CA GLY A 152 -25.33 3.65 5.30
C GLY A 152 -24.85 2.24 4.98
N VAL A 153 -23.54 2.07 5.05
CA VAL A 153 -22.88 0.77 4.92
C VAL A 153 -22.00 0.54 6.14
N GLY A 154 -22.40 -0.41 6.98
CA GLY A 154 -21.82 -0.68 8.29
C GLY A 154 -20.66 -1.69 8.30
N PRO A 155 -20.07 -1.93 9.48
CA PRO A 155 -18.89 -2.78 9.65
C PRO A 155 -19.09 -4.24 9.23
N GLY A 156 -20.33 -4.77 9.25
CA GLY A 156 -20.64 -6.10 8.73
C GLY A 156 -20.41 -6.20 7.22
N ALA A 157 -20.86 -5.20 6.45
CA ALA A 157 -20.58 -5.12 5.02
C ALA A 157 -19.08 -4.89 4.74
N TRP A 158 -18.37 -4.12 5.58
CA TRP A 158 -16.92 -3.91 5.44
C TRP A 158 -16.13 -5.19 5.68
N ALA A 159 -16.41 -5.91 6.76
CA ALA A 159 -15.82 -7.21 7.04
C ALA A 159 -16.17 -8.22 5.95
N GLY A 160 -17.42 -8.20 5.49
CA GLY A 160 -17.93 -9.07 4.43
C GLY A 160 -17.25 -8.87 3.08
N ILE A 161 -17.11 -7.62 2.61
CA ILE A 161 -16.40 -7.35 1.35
C ILE A 161 -14.92 -7.72 1.47
N ALA A 162 -14.29 -7.48 2.62
CA ALA A 162 -12.90 -7.85 2.84
C ALA A 162 -12.71 -9.38 2.84
N GLY A 163 -13.57 -10.10 3.57
CA GLY A 163 -13.54 -11.57 3.65
C GLY A 163 -13.85 -12.23 2.29
N SER A 164 -14.86 -11.74 1.58
CA SER A 164 -15.22 -12.27 0.26
C SER A 164 -14.11 -12.03 -0.77
N LEU A 165 -13.50 -10.85 -0.81
CA LEU A 165 -12.37 -10.56 -1.69
C LEU A 165 -11.09 -11.33 -1.33
N LEU A 166 -10.84 -11.61 -0.06
CA LEU A 166 -9.74 -12.49 0.34
C LEU A 166 -10.01 -13.94 -0.10
N SER A 167 -11.23 -14.44 0.11
CA SER A 167 -11.59 -15.80 -0.29
C SER A 167 -11.60 -15.98 -1.82
N ALA A 168 -11.95 -14.93 -2.58
CA ALA A 168 -11.93 -14.91 -4.04
C ALA A 168 -10.51 -14.98 -4.63
N GLN A 169 -9.47 -14.62 -3.87
CA GLN A 169 -8.10 -14.63 -4.35
C GLN A 169 -7.48 -16.04 -4.30
N ALA A 170 -7.51 -16.76 -5.42
CA ALA A 170 -6.57 -17.87 -5.62
C ALA A 170 -5.19 -17.28 -5.92
N VAL A 171 -4.30 -17.20 -4.93
CA VAL A 171 -2.91 -16.78 -5.15
C VAL A 171 -2.15 -17.94 -5.82
N PRO A 172 -1.69 -17.82 -7.08
CA PRO A 172 -0.92 -18.88 -7.71
C PRO A 172 0.39 -19.10 -6.94
N ALA A 173 0.78 -20.35 -6.70
CA ALA A 173 1.98 -20.74 -5.95
C ALA A 173 3.30 -20.12 -6.49
N GLY A 174 3.31 -19.65 -7.75
CA GLY A 174 4.44 -18.94 -8.38
C GLY A 174 4.43 -17.41 -8.25
N ALA A 175 3.30 -16.77 -7.95
CA ALA A 175 3.19 -15.30 -7.88
C ALA A 175 3.88 -14.68 -6.64
N LEU A 176 4.19 -15.52 -5.64
CA LEU A 176 4.94 -15.13 -4.44
C LEU A 176 6.45 -15.43 -4.54
N ALA A 177 6.89 -16.05 -5.64
CA ALA A 177 8.23 -16.64 -5.78
C ALA A 177 9.22 -15.81 -6.62
N GLY A 178 8.78 -14.78 -7.34
CA GLY A 178 9.63 -13.94 -8.19
C GLY A 178 9.76 -12.50 -7.69
N PRO A 179 10.79 -11.74 -8.14
CA PRO A 179 10.77 -10.29 -8.06
C PRO A 179 9.46 -9.79 -8.67
N ILE A 180 8.70 -8.98 -7.93
CA ILE A 180 7.50 -8.33 -8.47
C ILE A 180 7.94 -7.54 -9.70
N PRO A 181 7.48 -7.88 -10.93
CA PRO A 181 7.85 -7.13 -12.10
C PRO A 181 7.48 -5.66 -11.88
N ALA A 182 8.38 -4.74 -12.25
CA ALA A 182 8.07 -3.33 -12.29
C ALA A 182 7.04 -3.10 -13.41
N GLY A 183 5.76 -3.31 -13.10
CA GLY A 183 4.69 -3.37 -14.08
C GLY A 183 3.57 -4.34 -13.70
N ASP A 184 3.21 -4.43 -12.42
CA ASP A 184 2.16 -5.29 -11.85
C ASP A 184 0.73 -4.92 -12.31
N GLU A 185 0.59 -4.32 -13.51
CA GLU A 185 -0.69 -4.04 -14.18
C GLU A 185 -1.31 -5.30 -14.80
N SER A 186 -0.59 -6.43 -14.83
CA SER A 186 -1.05 -7.71 -15.41
C SER A 186 -2.03 -8.49 -14.53
N THR A 187 -2.34 -8.01 -13.32
CA THR A 187 -3.39 -8.60 -12.47
C THR A 187 -4.66 -7.75 -12.52
N GLY A 188 -5.79 -8.36 -12.92
CA GLY A 188 -7.10 -7.68 -12.96
C GLY A 188 -7.49 -6.99 -11.64
N TRP A 189 -6.92 -7.44 -10.52
CA TRP A 189 -7.11 -6.86 -9.18
C TRP A 189 -6.66 -5.40 -9.04
N HIS A 190 -5.59 -4.97 -9.71
CA HIS A 190 -5.20 -3.55 -9.71
C HIS A 190 -6.22 -2.70 -10.46
N ARG A 191 -6.74 -3.22 -11.58
CA ARG A 191 -7.82 -2.55 -12.32
C ARG A 191 -9.08 -2.46 -11.46
N SER A 192 -9.45 -3.54 -10.77
CA SER A 192 -10.57 -3.53 -9.82
C SER A 192 -10.36 -2.51 -8.69
N ALA A 193 -9.16 -2.43 -8.11
CA ALA A 193 -8.85 -1.44 -7.08
C ALA A 193 -8.94 0.00 -7.60
N ARG A 194 -8.48 0.27 -8.85
CA ARG A 194 -8.65 1.58 -9.50
C ARG A 194 -10.13 1.93 -9.68
N VAL A 195 -10.95 0.97 -10.13
CA VAL A 195 -12.40 1.16 -10.30
C VAL A 195 -13.07 1.44 -8.96
N ILE A 196 -12.80 0.63 -7.93
CA ILE A 196 -13.33 0.83 -6.56
C ILE A 196 -12.90 2.21 -6.02
N GLY A 197 -11.63 2.58 -6.20
CA GLY A 197 -11.11 3.88 -5.78
C GLY A 197 -11.80 5.04 -6.48
N SER A 198 -11.97 4.97 -7.81
CA SER A 198 -12.65 6.01 -8.58
C SER A 198 -14.13 6.13 -8.23
N LEU A 199 -14.83 5.00 -8.08
CA LEU A 199 -16.24 4.97 -7.69
C LEU A 199 -16.43 5.53 -6.27
N SER A 200 -15.54 5.17 -5.33
CA SER A 200 -15.55 5.71 -3.97
C SER A 200 -15.34 7.23 -3.94
N MET A 201 -14.43 7.77 -4.75
CA MET A 201 -14.24 9.22 -4.87
C MET A 201 -15.45 9.91 -5.50
N LEU A 202 -16.01 9.34 -6.56
CA LEU A 202 -17.20 9.89 -7.21
C LEU A 202 -18.38 9.91 -6.25
N ALA A 203 -18.62 8.80 -5.55
CA ALA A 203 -19.67 8.69 -4.55
C ALA A 203 -19.46 9.70 -3.42
N ALA A 204 -18.25 9.87 -2.91
CA ALA A 204 -17.96 10.88 -1.89
C ALA A 204 -18.23 12.32 -2.38
N VAL A 205 -17.90 12.66 -3.64
CA VAL A 205 -18.22 13.97 -4.23
C VAL A 205 -19.73 14.16 -4.37
N LEU A 206 -20.44 13.13 -4.86
CA LEU A 206 -21.90 13.17 -5.01
C LEU A 206 -22.59 13.27 -3.65
N SER A 207 -22.16 12.48 -2.67
CA SER A 207 -22.66 12.51 -1.29
C SER A 207 -22.44 13.89 -0.66
N PHE A 208 -21.26 14.49 -0.82
CA PHE A 208 -21.02 15.87 -0.40
C PHE A 208 -21.98 16.87 -1.09
N GLY A 209 -22.11 16.79 -2.41
CA GLY A 209 -22.95 17.70 -3.19
C GLY A 209 -24.44 17.60 -2.82
N VAL A 210 -24.97 16.38 -2.71
CA VAL A 210 -26.38 16.13 -2.33
C VAL A 210 -26.65 16.60 -0.90
N ASN A 211 -25.75 16.32 0.04
CA ASN A 211 -25.90 16.77 1.42
C ASN A 211 -25.84 18.30 1.54
N LEU A 212 -24.92 18.94 0.81
CA LEU A 212 -24.82 20.39 0.77
C LEU A 212 -26.08 21.02 0.15
N TYR A 213 -26.60 20.45 -0.95
CA TYR A 213 -27.84 20.90 -1.57
C TYR A 213 -29.00 20.89 -0.58
N TRP A 214 -29.22 19.78 0.13
CA TRP A 214 -30.30 19.68 1.10
C TRP A 214 -30.10 20.62 2.28
N ARG A 215 -28.87 20.83 2.73
CA ARG A 215 -28.54 21.78 3.81
C ARG A 215 -28.82 23.22 3.41
N VAL A 216 -28.42 23.61 2.20
CA VAL A 216 -28.70 24.94 1.66
C VAL A 216 -30.20 25.12 1.48
N ARG A 217 -30.89 24.13 0.90
CA ARG A 217 -32.35 24.18 0.74
C ARG A 217 -33.06 24.33 2.08
N TYR A 218 -32.69 23.54 3.09
CA TYR A 218 -33.26 23.64 4.44
C TYR A 218 -33.06 25.04 5.03
N ALA A 219 -31.84 25.60 4.93
CA ALA A 219 -31.53 26.93 5.44
C ALA A 219 -32.25 28.07 4.69
N LEU A 220 -32.67 27.84 3.44
CA LEU A 220 -33.38 28.82 2.61
C LEU A 220 -34.90 28.74 2.75
N GLN A 221 -35.47 27.60 3.16
CA GLN A 221 -36.93 27.38 3.28
C GLN A 221 -37.55 27.99 4.55
N ASN A 222 -36.95 29.03 5.11
CA ASN A 222 -37.45 29.66 6.33
C ASN A 222 -38.80 30.36 6.07
N THR A 223 -39.78 30.16 6.94
CA THR A 223 -41.19 30.59 6.76
C THR A 223 -41.38 32.11 6.63
N GLY A 224 -40.39 32.91 7.00
CA GLY A 224 -40.42 34.38 6.90
C GLY A 224 -39.73 34.99 5.66
N GLY A 225 -39.40 34.20 4.64
CA GLY A 225 -38.78 34.71 3.40
C GLY A 225 -37.32 35.18 3.56
N ALA A 226 -36.81 35.95 2.59
CA ALA A 226 -35.41 36.41 2.57
C ALA A 226 -35.02 37.29 3.77
N GLU A 227 -35.98 38.00 4.37
CA GLU A 227 -35.78 38.83 5.56
C GLU A 227 -35.57 38.00 6.84
N ALA A 228 -36.08 36.76 6.87
CA ALA A 228 -35.84 35.81 7.96
C ALA A 228 -34.52 35.02 7.80
N PHE A 229 -33.71 35.35 6.78
CA PHE A 229 -32.39 34.76 6.62
C PHE A 229 -31.43 35.32 7.66
N GLY A 230 -31.26 34.58 8.76
CA GLY A 230 -30.48 35.02 9.91
C GLY A 230 -29.14 34.31 10.08
N LYS A 231 -28.45 34.69 11.17
CA LYS A 231 -27.17 34.10 11.61
C LYS A 231 -27.22 32.57 11.71
N GLN A 232 -28.36 31.99 12.11
CA GLN A 232 -28.55 30.55 12.24
C GLN A 232 -28.48 29.82 10.88
N ASN A 233 -29.06 30.40 9.82
CA ASN A 233 -29.03 29.81 8.48
C ASN A 233 -27.61 29.85 7.90
N ILE A 234 -26.90 30.97 8.08
CA ILE A 234 -25.49 31.10 7.70
C ILE A 234 -24.64 30.08 8.45
N ALA A 235 -24.84 29.93 9.75
CA ALA A 235 -24.11 28.95 10.56
C ALA A 235 -24.34 27.52 10.07
N VAL A 236 -25.59 27.13 9.76
CA VAL A 236 -25.90 25.78 9.24
C VAL A 236 -25.17 25.52 7.91
N ILE A 237 -25.18 26.48 6.98
CA ILE A 237 -24.51 26.34 5.69
C ILE A 237 -22.98 26.28 5.88
N ALA A 238 -22.42 27.21 6.65
CA ALA A 238 -20.98 27.30 6.88
C ALA A 238 -20.43 26.02 7.53
N THR A 239 -21.10 25.50 8.57
CA THR A 239 -20.70 24.25 9.21
C THR A 239 -20.82 23.06 8.25
N ALA A 240 -21.91 22.97 7.47
CA ALA A 240 -22.06 21.90 6.48
C ALA A 240 -20.95 21.91 5.41
N VAL A 241 -20.56 23.09 4.94
CA VAL A 241 -19.45 23.24 3.98
C VAL A 241 -18.12 22.79 4.62
N VAL A 242 -17.78 23.31 5.81
CA VAL A 242 -16.50 22.98 6.46
C VAL A 242 -16.38 21.49 6.75
N TYR A 243 -17.39 20.90 7.39
CA TYR A 243 -17.39 19.47 7.72
C TYR A 243 -17.39 18.60 6.47
N GLY A 244 -18.23 18.93 5.48
CA GLY A 244 -18.29 18.18 4.23
C GLY A 244 -17.00 18.24 3.42
N VAL A 245 -16.33 19.41 3.36
CA VAL A 245 -15.03 19.57 2.68
C VAL A 245 -13.94 18.79 3.40
N VAL A 246 -13.87 18.85 4.73
CA VAL A 246 -12.86 18.11 5.50
C VAL A 246 -13.01 16.60 5.30
N ALA A 247 -14.23 16.08 5.38
CA ALA A 247 -14.53 14.67 5.11
C ALA A 247 -14.16 14.28 3.67
N LEU A 248 -14.60 15.08 2.68
CA LEU A 248 -14.30 14.83 1.27
C LEU A 248 -12.80 14.79 1.00
N VAL A 249 -12.04 15.77 1.51
CA VAL A 249 -10.58 15.82 1.32
C VAL A 249 -9.90 14.60 1.92
N ALA A 250 -10.31 14.17 3.13
CA ALA A 250 -9.78 12.95 3.74
C ALA A 250 -10.02 11.72 2.86
N VAL A 251 -11.23 11.57 2.33
CA VAL A 251 -11.59 10.46 1.44
C VAL A 251 -10.81 10.48 0.14
N LEU A 252 -10.71 11.65 -0.53
CA LEU A 252 -9.97 11.79 -1.77
C LEU A 252 -8.48 11.49 -1.60
N VAL A 253 -7.87 11.97 -0.50
CA VAL A 253 -6.45 11.72 -0.19
C VAL A 253 -6.19 10.23 0.05
N ALA A 254 -7.03 9.58 0.86
CA ALA A 254 -6.91 8.16 1.18
C ALA A 254 -7.17 7.26 -0.03
N SER A 255 -8.29 7.47 -0.72
CA SER A 255 -8.69 6.65 -1.88
C SER A 255 -7.76 6.85 -3.07
N ARG A 256 -6.97 7.94 -3.14
CA ARG A 256 -5.95 8.13 -4.18
C ARG A 256 -4.88 7.03 -4.16
N TRP A 257 -4.67 6.39 -3.02
CA TRP A 257 -3.72 5.28 -2.93
C TRP A 257 -4.21 4.01 -3.66
N LEU A 258 -5.52 3.82 -3.80
CA LEU A 258 -6.10 2.74 -4.61
C LEU A 258 -5.81 2.92 -6.11
N LEU A 259 -5.63 4.17 -6.55
CA LEU A 259 -5.33 4.48 -7.95
C LEU A 259 -3.87 4.20 -8.32
N ARG A 260 -2.98 4.12 -7.33
CA ARG A 260 -1.53 4.06 -7.50
C ARG A 260 -1.03 2.62 -7.40
N SER A 261 -0.24 2.18 -8.38
CA SER A 261 0.36 0.84 -8.40
C SER A 261 1.59 0.68 -7.49
N ALA A 262 2.09 1.77 -6.90
CA ALA A 262 3.28 1.78 -6.06
C ALA A 262 3.12 0.89 -4.81
N ARG A 263 4.18 0.17 -4.43
CA ARG A 263 4.19 -0.71 -3.23
C ARG A 263 3.86 0.06 -1.95
N ALA A 264 4.34 1.29 -1.83
CA ALA A 264 4.05 2.16 -0.69
C ALA A 264 2.55 2.44 -0.56
N SER A 265 1.87 2.77 -1.66
CA SER A 265 0.42 3.02 -1.69
C SER A 265 -0.37 1.78 -1.27
N ARG A 266 0.04 0.60 -1.75
CA ARG A 266 -0.56 -0.69 -1.36
C ARG A 266 -0.40 -1.00 0.12
N LEU A 267 0.79 -0.80 0.68
CA LEU A 267 1.01 -0.96 2.12
C LEU A 267 0.21 0.07 2.94
N THR A 268 0.06 1.29 2.41
CA THR A 268 -0.71 2.35 3.08
C THR A 268 -2.20 2.01 3.12
N ILE A 269 -2.77 1.55 2.01
CA ILE A 269 -4.19 1.18 1.97
C ILE A 269 -4.48 -0.10 2.76
N VAL A 270 -3.52 -1.04 2.83
CA VAL A 270 -3.63 -2.19 3.75
C VAL A 270 -3.71 -1.70 5.18
N ALA A 271 -2.79 -0.83 5.62
CA ALA A 271 -2.82 -0.28 6.97
C ALA A 271 -4.11 0.50 7.26
N LEU A 272 -4.56 1.34 6.31
CA LEU A 272 -5.80 2.11 6.46
C LEU A 272 -7.04 1.22 6.53
N GLY A 273 -7.18 0.27 5.60
CA GLY A 273 -8.35 -0.62 5.53
C GLY A 273 -8.41 -1.61 6.69
N THR A 274 -7.26 -2.12 7.19
CA THR A 274 -7.26 -2.91 8.42
C THR A 274 -7.65 -2.07 9.63
N SER A 275 -7.19 -0.81 9.69
CA SER A 275 -7.55 0.12 10.76
C SER A 275 -9.04 0.47 10.71
N THR A 276 -9.60 0.60 9.51
CA THR A 276 -11.03 0.83 9.28
C THR A 276 -11.87 -0.32 9.82
N LEU A 277 -11.50 -1.56 9.50
CA LEU A 277 -12.21 -2.75 9.98
C LEU A 277 -12.21 -2.82 11.50
N VAL A 278 -11.03 -2.66 12.12
CA VAL A 278 -10.89 -2.68 13.58
C VAL A 278 -11.66 -1.54 14.22
N ALA A 279 -11.55 -0.32 13.68
CA ALA A 279 -12.26 0.85 14.18
C ALA A 279 -13.79 0.67 14.10
N GLY A 280 -14.31 0.19 12.97
CA GLY A 280 -15.75 -0.06 12.80
C GLY A 280 -16.29 -1.08 13.80
N ILE A 281 -15.54 -2.16 14.04
CA ILE A 281 -15.88 -3.18 15.05
C ILE A 281 -15.84 -2.57 16.46
N LEU A 282 -14.77 -1.86 16.82
CA LEU A 282 -14.60 -1.27 18.15
C LEU A 282 -15.66 -0.21 18.46
N VAL A 283 -15.89 0.73 17.54
CA VAL A 283 -16.91 1.77 17.69
C VAL A 283 -18.29 1.14 17.85
N TRP A 284 -18.56 0.02 17.18
CA TRP A 284 -19.85 -0.65 17.32
C TRP A 284 -20.03 -1.43 18.62
N PHE A 285 -19.01 -2.20 19.04
CA PHE A 285 -19.13 -3.07 20.21
C PHE A 285 -18.89 -2.36 21.54
N LEU A 286 -18.13 -1.27 21.55
CA LEU A 286 -17.89 -0.52 22.79
C LEU A 286 -19.12 0.37 23.09
N PRO A 287 -19.64 0.36 24.33
CA PRO A 287 -20.65 1.34 24.76
C PRO A 287 -20.23 2.80 24.49
N GLY A 288 -18.91 3.05 24.41
CA GLY A 288 -18.30 4.33 24.09
C GLY A 288 -18.37 4.76 22.61
N GLY A 289 -18.85 3.92 21.69
CA GLY A 289 -19.18 4.36 20.32
C GLY A 289 -20.11 5.56 20.29
N ARG A 290 -21.01 5.62 21.28
CA ARG A 290 -21.96 6.71 21.53
C ARG A 290 -21.26 8.00 21.99
N ASP A 291 -20.27 7.88 22.87
CA ASP A 291 -19.50 9.01 23.39
C ASP A 291 -18.47 9.53 22.36
N LEU A 292 -17.96 8.65 21.49
CA LEU A 292 -17.06 9.02 20.39
C LEU A 292 -17.76 9.92 19.37
N ASP A 293 -19.06 9.71 19.12
CA ASP A 293 -19.89 10.52 18.23
C ASP A 293 -20.18 11.94 18.79
N ALA A 294 -20.02 12.12 20.12
CA ALA A 294 -20.20 13.40 20.83
C ALA A 294 -19.04 14.39 20.65
N PHE A 295 -17.85 13.89 20.37
CA PHE A 295 -16.67 14.73 20.41
C PHE A 295 -16.68 15.82 19.32
N HIS A 296 -17.15 15.59 18.09
CA HIS A 296 -17.17 16.60 17.01
C HIS A 296 -18.34 17.60 17.06
N GLY A 297 -19.12 17.66 18.14
CA GLY A 297 -20.09 18.75 18.34
C GLY A 297 -21.15 18.85 17.23
N ILE A 298 -21.39 20.06 16.68
CA ILE A 298 -22.48 20.45 15.75
C ILE A 298 -22.57 19.55 14.50
N ALA A 299 -21.52 18.80 14.19
CA ALA A 299 -21.49 17.69 13.23
C ALA A 299 -22.71 16.73 13.35
N GLN A 300 -23.20 16.57 14.59
CA GLN A 300 -24.33 15.74 15.01
C GLN A 300 -25.67 16.16 14.41
N ASN A 301 -25.82 17.46 14.22
CA ASN A 301 -26.99 18.05 13.62
C ASN A 301 -26.73 18.44 12.16
N THR A 302 -25.63 18.01 11.55
CA THR A 302 -25.36 18.17 10.12
C THR A 302 -25.61 16.87 9.38
N SER A 303 -26.50 16.89 8.39
CA SER A 303 -26.90 15.76 7.53
C SER A 303 -25.71 15.18 6.74
N THR A 304 -24.52 15.77 6.86
CA THR A 304 -23.25 15.28 6.30
C THR A 304 -22.74 13.99 6.94
N ALA A 305 -23.47 13.39 7.88
CA ALA A 305 -23.17 12.08 8.46
C ALA A 305 -22.97 10.98 7.40
N GLY A 306 -23.63 11.09 6.23
CA GLY A 306 -23.49 10.17 5.10
C GLY A 306 -22.26 10.36 4.21
N VAL A 307 -21.46 11.43 4.38
CA VAL A 307 -20.36 11.77 3.45
C VAL A 307 -19.07 11.02 3.78
N GLY A 308 -18.79 9.91 3.07
CA GLY A 308 -17.52 9.17 3.17
C GLY A 308 -17.60 7.72 3.65
N PHE A 309 -18.79 7.14 3.88
CA PHE A 309 -18.95 5.70 4.17
C PHE A 309 -18.40 4.85 3.01
N GLU A 310 -18.49 5.39 1.80
CA GLU A 310 -17.96 4.82 0.58
C GLU A 310 -16.44 4.72 0.61
N GLY A 311 -15.78 5.57 1.41
CA GLY A 311 -14.36 5.50 1.73
C GLY A 311 -14.03 4.23 2.53
N TYR A 312 -14.73 3.98 3.63
CA TYR A 312 -14.46 2.83 4.51
C TYR A 312 -14.63 1.50 3.78
N LEU A 313 -15.73 1.34 3.05
CA LEU A 313 -15.97 0.14 2.26
C LEU A 313 -14.86 -0.07 1.22
N ALA A 314 -14.46 1.00 0.52
CA ALA A 314 -13.40 0.96 -0.48
C ALA A 314 -12.01 0.66 0.12
N TRP A 315 -11.71 1.18 1.31
CA TRP A 315 -10.44 0.92 1.99
C TRP A 315 -10.37 -0.51 2.53
N ALA A 316 -11.47 -1.02 3.10
CA ALA A 316 -11.58 -2.42 3.51
C ALA A 316 -11.41 -3.38 2.32
N ALA A 317 -12.10 -3.10 1.21
CA ALA A 317 -11.94 -3.85 -0.04
C ALA A 317 -10.50 -3.76 -0.58
N GLY A 318 -9.92 -2.55 -0.60
CA GLY A 318 -8.55 -2.30 -1.01
C GLY A 318 -7.51 -3.07 -0.19
N ALA A 319 -7.69 -3.10 1.13
CA ALA A 319 -6.85 -3.87 2.02
C ALA A 319 -6.91 -5.36 1.69
N ALA A 320 -8.11 -5.93 1.47
CA ALA A 320 -8.26 -7.32 1.05
C ALA A 320 -7.54 -7.60 -0.28
N LEU A 321 -7.68 -6.73 -1.29
CA LEU A 321 -7.06 -6.88 -2.60
C LEU A 321 -5.52 -6.88 -2.55
N PHE A 322 -4.94 -6.09 -1.64
CA PHE A 322 -3.49 -5.88 -1.62
C PHE A 322 -2.76 -6.63 -0.50
N ALA A 323 -3.41 -6.95 0.62
CA ALA A 323 -2.76 -7.56 1.79
C ALA A 323 -1.98 -8.85 1.47
N PRO A 324 -2.53 -9.82 0.71
CA PRO A 324 -1.82 -11.06 0.41
C PRO A 324 -0.47 -10.83 -0.28
N ARG A 325 -0.40 -9.87 -1.22
CA ARG A 325 0.83 -9.57 -1.97
C ARG A 325 1.73 -8.57 -1.24
N ALA A 326 1.16 -7.57 -0.58
CA ALA A 326 1.90 -6.49 0.05
C ALA A 326 2.60 -6.96 1.35
N LEU A 327 1.94 -7.79 2.15
CA LEU A 327 2.46 -8.25 3.45
C LEU A 327 3.33 -9.51 3.32
N PHE A 328 2.93 -10.46 2.46
CA PHE A 328 3.56 -11.78 2.36
C PHE A 328 4.48 -11.97 1.14
N GLY A 329 4.65 -10.92 0.32
CA GLY A 329 5.64 -10.88 -0.75
C GLY A 329 7.08 -11.04 -0.23
N HIS A 330 8.01 -11.34 -1.13
CA HIS A 330 9.42 -11.55 -0.78
C HIS A 330 10.01 -10.28 -0.13
N ARG A 331 10.50 -10.41 1.11
CA ARG A 331 11.12 -9.30 1.85
C ARG A 331 12.64 -9.39 1.78
N ASN A 332 13.24 -8.50 1.02
CA ASN A 332 14.69 -8.35 0.93
C ASN A 332 15.13 -7.07 1.64
N ALA A 333 16.32 -7.08 2.24
CA ALA A 333 16.94 -5.88 2.81
C ALA A 333 17.49 -4.94 1.72
N SER A 334 16.72 -4.71 0.65
CA SER A 334 17.08 -3.82 -0.46
C SER A 334 16.71 -2.36 -0.11
N PRO A 335 17.42 -1.37 -0.68
CA PRO A 335 17.06 0.04 -0.52
C PRO A 335 15.64 0.36 -1.01
N THR A 336 15.18 -0.33 -2.06
CA THR A 336 13.83 -0.18 -2.63
C THR A 336 12.73 -0.65 -1.70
N GLU A 337 12.99 -1.68 -0.90
CA GLU A 337 12.02 -2.17 0.08
C GLU A 337 11.97 -1.26 1.30
N GLU A 338 13.13 -0.84 1.82
CA GLU A 338 13.17 0.16 2.89
C GLU A 338 12.47 1.47 2.48
N SER A 339 12.70 1.96 1.27
CA SER A 339 12.08 3.20 0.79
C SER A 339 10.56 3.05 0.65
N ALA A 340 10.06 1.86 0.28
CA ALA A 340 8.62 1.58 0.25
C ALA A 340 7.98 1.71 1.64
N TRP A 341 8.59 1.12 2.68
CA TRP A 341 8.08 1.22 4.05
C TRP A 341 8.15 2.64 4.62
N ARG A 342 9.26 3.38 4.36
CA ARG A 342 9.34 4.81 4.72
C ARG A 342 8.29 5.65 3.98
N ALA A 343 8.05 5.37 2.70
CA ALA A 343 7.02 6.05 1.93
C ALA A 343 5.60 5.74 2.44
N THR A 344 5.35 4.53 2.95
CA THR A 344 4.11 4.19 3.66
C THR A 344 3.94 5.04 4.92
N THR A 345 4.96 5.16 5.77
CA THR A 345 4.95 6.08 6.91
C THR A 345 4.64 7.51 6.48
N ARG A 346 5.28 7.98 5.41
CA ARG A 346 5.07 9.33 4.85
C ARG A 346 3.64 9.57 4.34
N ASN A 347 2.99 8.53 3.80
CA ASN A 347 1.60 8.61 3.34
C ASN A 347 0.62 8.60 4.51
N GLY A 348 0.81 7.73 5.51
CA GLY A 348 -0.06 7.73 6.70
C GLY A 348 0.03 9.04 7.48
N LEU A 349 1.25 9.60 7.63
CA LEU A 349 1.44 10.94 8.23
C LEU A 349 0.75 12.05 7.44
N LEU A 350 0.62 11.93 6.11
CA LEU A 350 -0.12 12.90 5.31
C LEU A 350 -1.60 12.91 5.70
N LEU A 351 -2.22 11.74 5.82
CA LEU A 351 -3.65 11.65 6.14
C LEU A 351 -3.93 12.10 7.57
N ILE A 352 -3.08 11.73 8.53
CA ILE A 352 -3.16 12.23 9.92
C ILE A 352 -3.05 13.76 9.93
N ALA A 353 -2.08 14.33 9.22
CA ALA A 353 -1.92 15.78 9.14
C ALA A 353 -3.13 16.48 8.52
N VAL A 354 -3.63 15.99 7.37
CA VAL A 354 -4.80 16.54 6.68
C VAL A 354 -6.02 16.54 7.60
N TRP A 355 -6.26 15.42 8.29
CA TRP A 355 -7.39 15.32 9.21
C TRP A 355 -7.23 16.21 10.43
N CYS A 356 -6.06 16.25 11.07
CA CYS A 356 -5.86 17.07 12.26
C CYS A 356 -5.97 18.57 11.94
N VAL A 357 -5.49 19.01 10.77
CA VAL A 357 -5.72 20.39 10.29
C VAL A 357 -7.20 20.64 10.03
N GLY A 358 -7.88 19.73 9.32
CA GLY A 358 -9.32 19.84 9.07
C GLY A 358 -10.15 19.85 10.36
N SER A 359 -9.77 19.03 11.35
CA SER A 359 -10.37 19.00 12.67
C SER A 359 -10.17 20.29 13.43
N THR A 360 -8.96 20.87 13.39
CA THR A 360 -8.72 22.21 13.94
C THR A 360 -9.65 23.25 13.30
N LEU A 361 -9.84 23.19 11.97
CA LEU A 361 -10.76 24.07 11.26
C LEU A 361 -12.22 23.87 11.72
N MET A 362 -12.68 22.62 11.84
CA MET A 362 -14.01 22.28 12.36
C MET A 362 -14.21 22.86 13.78
N ARG A 363 -13.22 22.74 14.66
CA ARG A 363 -13.26 23.30 16.03
C ARG A 363 -13.34 24.81 16.06
N ILE A 364 -12.59 25.48 15.19
CA ILE A 364 -12.64 26.94 15.06
C ILE A 364 -14.02 27.36 14.55
N THR A 365 -14.57 26.66 13.55
CA THR A 365 -15.92 26.91 13.04
C THR A 365 -16.97 26.74 14.13
N ASP A 366 -16.91 25.68 14.93
CA ASP A 366 -17.84 25.46 16.04
C ASP A 366 -17.75 26.58 17.09
N LEU A 367 -16.54 27.05 17.40
CA LEU A 367 -16.32 28.15 18.34
C LEU A 367 -16.89 29.47 17.81
N VAL A 368 -16.66 29.77 16.52
CA VAL A 368 -17.19 30.98 15.87
C VAL A 368 -18.72 30.93 15.82
N VAL A 369 -19.30 29.80 15.40
CA VAL A 369 -20.75 29.59 15.34
C VAL A 369 -21.37 29.71 16.73
N GLY A 370 -20.76 29.06 17.73
CA GLY A 370 -21.23 29.14 19.10
C GLY A 370 -21.23 30.57 19.65
N VAL A 371 -20.21 31.38 19.31
CA VAL A 371 -20.17 32.82 19.69
C VAL A 371 -21.24 33.61 18.94
N ILE A 372 -21.40 33.41 17.64
CA ILE A 372 -22.37 34.13 16.80
C ILE A 372 -23.81 33.86 17.23
N LEU A 373 -24.12 32.61 17.59
CA LEU A 373 -25.44 32.15 17.99
C LEU A 373 -25.68 32.21 19.50
N ASN A 374 -24.68 32.65 20.28
CA ASN A 374 -24.73 32.71 21.73
C ASN A 374 -25.13 31.37 22.38
N TYR A 375 -24.62 30.26 21.85
CA TYR A 375 -24.89 28.94 22.41
C TYR A 375 -24.16 28.75 23.75
N PRO A 376 -24.75 28.02 24.72
CA PRO A 376 -24.07 27.62 25.93
C PRO A 376 -23.09 26.46 25.61
N PHE A 377 -21.83 26.78 25.32
CA PHE A 377 -20.78 25.78 25.10
C PHE A 377 -19.49 26.13 25.88
N SER A 378 -18.72 25.11 26.25
CA SER A 378 -17.41 25.30 26.87
C SER A 378 -16.39 25.74 25.83
N ARG A 379 -16.06 27.04 25.82
CA ARG A 379 -14.98 27.59 24.97
C ARG A 379 -13.63 26.95 25.27
N TYR A 380 -13.37 26.66 26.54
CA TYR A 380 -12.15 26.01 26.99
C TYR A 380 -11.97 24.64 26.33
N SER A 381 -13.01 23.80 26.35
CA SER A 381 -12.99 22.48 25.73
C SER A 381 -12.65 22.57 24.24
N SER A 382 -13.34 23.42 23.48
CA SER A 382 -13.07 23.57 22.03
C SER A 382 -11.65 24.05 21.72
N ILE A 383 -11.10 24.97 22.52
CA ILE A 383 -9.73 25.48 22.35
C ILE A 383 -8.69 24.40 22.67
N VAL A 384 -8.87 23.64 23.76
CA VAL A 384 -7.96 22.55 24.13
C VAL A 384 -7.89 21.50 23.03
N LEU A 385 -9.05 21.12 22.50
CA LEU A 385 -9.16 20.12 21.44
C LEU A 385 -8.54 20.63 20.12
N ALA A 386 -8.77 21.91 19.77
CA ALA A 386 -8.12 22.54 18.63
C ALA A 386 -6.58 22.60 18.77
N ALA A 387 -6.07 22.92 19.97
CA ALA A 387 -4.64 22.96 20.24
C ALA A 387 -4.00 21.57 20.14
N PHE A 388 -4.69 20.55 20.66
CA PHE A 388 -4.24 19.15 20.58
C PHE A 388 -4.15 18.67 19.13
N ASP A 389 -5.17 18.99 18.33
CA ASP A 389 -5.24 18.69 16.90
C ASP A 389 -4.12 19.40 16.13
N LEU A 390 -3.94 20.70 16.38
CA LEU A 390 -2.90 21.50 15.75
C LEU A 390 -1.51 20.97 16.09
N GLY A 391 -1.25 20.62 17.36
CA GLY A 391 0.03 20.04 17.78
C GLY A 391 0.33 18.72 17.07
N THR A 392 -0.67 17.84 16.97
CA THR A 392 -0.57 16.57 16.24
C THR A 392 -0.32 16.79 14.75
N ALA A 393 -1.01 17.76 14.14
CA ALA A 393 -0.82 18.14 12.74
C ALA A 393 0.61 18.66 12.47
N VAL A 394 1.09 19.58 13.30
CA VAL A 394 2.43 20.17 13.18
C VAL A 394 3.50 19.08 13.29
N LEU A 395 3.38 18.19 14.29
CA LEU A 395 4.30 17.06 14.45
C LEU A 395 4.27 16.13 13.22
N ALA A 396 3.09 15.77 12.73
CA ALA A 396 2.94 14.89 11.57
C ALA A 396 3.55 15.52 10.31
N ILE A 397 3.30 16.81 10.06
CA ILE A 397 3.86 17.55 8.91
C ILE A 397 5.39 17.62 9.01
N TRP A 398 5.91 17.97 10.18
CA TRP A 398 7.36 18.09 10.40
C TRP A 398 8.06 16.74 10.23
N LEU A 399 7.54 15.68 10.87
CA LEU A 399 8.09 14.33 10.76
C LEU A 399 8.06 13.83 9.32
N ARG A 400 6.96 14.10 8.60
CA ARG A 400 6.82 13.74 7.19
C ARG A 400 7.89 14.38 6.31
N ARG A 401 8.31 15.62 6.61
CA ARG A 401 9.36 16.35 5.87
C ARG A 401 10.77 15.87 6.25
N ARG A 402 11.01 15.50 7.51
CA ARG A 402 12.32 15.10 8.05
C ARG A 402 12.59 13.59 8.03
N LEU A 403 11.65 12.77 7.57
CA LEU A 403 11.73 11.29 7.63
C LEU A 403 13.01 10.68 7.01
N ALA A 404 13.56 11.32 5.97
CA ALA A 404 14.77 10.86 5.30
C ALA A 404 16.07 11.20 6.06
N THR A 405 16.06 12.28 6.85
CA THR A 405 17.25 12.79 7.56
C THR A 405 17.38 12.24 8.98
N LEU A 406 16.30 11.68 9.54
CA LEU A 406 16.27 11.18 10.90
C LEU A 406 16.76 9.73 11.03
N SER A 407 17.32 9.42 12.21
CA SER A 407 17.71 8.05 12.57
C SER A 407 16.48 7.16 12.74
N ALA A 408 16.62 5.85 12.52
CA ALA A 408 15.50 4.91 12.63
C ALA A 408 14.87 4.88 14.04
N ARG A 409 15.68 5.04 15.09
CA ARG A 409 15.21 5.13 16.49
C ARG A 409 14.35 6.37 16.70
N MET A 410 14.80 7.52 16.20
CA MET A 410 14.06 8.77 16.30
C MET A 410 12.74 8.71 15.52
N VAL A 411 12.76 8.18 14.29
CA VAL A 411 11.54 7.99 13.49
C VAL A 411 10.54 7.09 14.22
N THR A 412 11.00 5.97 14.81
CA THR A 412 10.15 5.05 15.56
C THR A 412 9.55 5.72 16.79
N SER A 413 10.36 6.42 17.59
CA SER A 413 9.90 7.13 18.79
C SER A 413 8.88 8.21 18.46
N LEU A 414 9.11 8.98 17.40
CA LEU A 414 8.20 10.05 16.98
C LEU A 414 6.92 9.49 16.34
N CYS A 415 6.97 8.37 15.62
CA CYS A 415 5.75 7.68 15.19
C CYS A 415 4.97 7.13 16.39
N GLY A 416 5.67 6.66 17.43
CA GLY A 416 5.07 6.27 18.70
C GLY A 416 4.37 7.45 19.37
N LEU A 417 5.02 8.61 19.43
CA LEU A 417 4.40 9.85 19.94
C LEU A 417 3.17 10.24 19.13
N VAL A 418 3.22 10.18 17.79
CA VAL A 418 2.03 10.44 16.94
C VAL A 418 0.90 9.47 17.28
N ALA A 419 1.18 8.18 17.47
CA ALA A 419 0.17 7.20 17.86
C ALA A 419 -0.43 7.49 19.25
N THR A 420 0.41 7.83 20.23
CA THR A 420 -0.04 8.23 21.56
C THR A 420 -0.91 9.48 21.48
N LEU A 421 -0.51 10.49 20.70
CA LEU A 421 -1.32 11.69 20.51
C LEU A 421 -2.64 11.36 19.81
N SER A 422 -2.66 10.54 18.75
CA SER A 422 -3.91 10.13 18.10
C SER A 422 -4.89 9.47 19.06
N VAL A 423 -4.42 8.60 19.95
CA VAL A 423 -5.26 7.96 20.97
C VAL A 423 -5.69 8.95 22.05
N ALA A 424 -4.77 9.76 22.56
CA ALA A 424 -5.06 10.76 23.58
C ALA A 424 -6.08 11.81 23.09
N ARG A 425 -6.00 12.22 21.82
CA ARG A 425 -7.00 13.09 21.16
C ARG A 425 -8.40 12.51 21.29
N VAL A 426 -8.56 11.22 21.02
CA VAL A 426 -9.86 10.54 21.11
C VAL A 426 -10.36 10.49 22.55
N ILE A 427 -9.50 10.12 23.49
CA ILE A 427 -9.85 10.04 24.92
C ILE A 427 -10.24 11.43 25.46
N VAL A 428 -9.38 12.43 25.28
CA VAL A 428 -9.64 13.81 25.71
C VAL A 428 -10.89 14.35 25.02
N GLY A 429 -11.10 13.98 23.75
CA GLY A 429 -12.29 14.35 23.00
C GLY A 429 -13.59 13.82 23.60
N VAL A 430 -13.59 12.55 24.01
CA VAL A 430 -14.73 11.90 24.69
C VAL A 430 -15.03 12.55 26.05
N GLU A 431 -13.99 12.84 26.83
CA GLU A 431 -14.13 13.44 28.17
C GLU A 431 -14.59 14.89 28.11
N LEU A 432 -14.09 15.68 27.14
CA LEU A 432 -14.38 17.10 27.02
C LEU A 432 -15.59 17.43 26.13
N ALA A 433 -16.24 16.41 25.55
CA ALA A 433 -17.39 16.60 24.68
C ALA A 433 -18.54 17.28 25.45
N PRO A 434 -19.09 18.42 24.97
CA PRO A 434 -20.23 19.05 25.60
C PRO A 434 -21.46 18.16 25.44
N ARG A 435 -22.00 17.66 26.55
CA ARG A 435 -23.21 16.84 26.60
C ARG A 435 -24.39 17.75 26.92
N PHE A 436 -25.25 18.01 25.93
CA PHE A 436 -26.51 18.68 26.20
C PHE A 436 -27.43 17.70 26.91
N ALA A 437 -28.09 18.14 28.00
CA ALA A 437 -29.16 17.36 28.60
C ALA A 437 -30.28 17.20 27.57
N ASP A 438 -30.82 15.98 27.42
CA ASP A 438 -31.94 15.74 26.53
C ASP A 438 -33.11 16.66 26.92
N SER A 439 -33.64 17.37 25.93
CA SER A 439 -34.88 18.13 26.08
C SER A 439 -36.01 17.16 26.45
N PRO A 440 -36.98 17.55 27.30
CA PRO A 440 -38.18 16.76 27.54
C PRO A 440 -38.93 16.36 26.26
N ASN A 441 -38.70 17.09 25.16
CA ASN A 441 -39.28 16.85 23.83
C ASN A 441 -38.26 16.29 22.83
N SER A 442 -37.09 15.81 23.28
CA SER A 442 -36.13 15.14 22.40
C SER A 442 -36.79 13.92 21.76
N PRO A 443 -36.61 13.69 20.45
CA PRO A 443 -37.03 12.45 19.81
C PRO A 443 -36.50 11.24 20.58
N ALA A 444 -37.25 10.15 20.59
CA ALA A 444 -36.78 8.90 21.17
C ALA A 444 -35.41 8.54 20.59
N LEU A 445 -34.47 8.17 21.47
CA LEU A 445 -33.12 7.76 21.07
C LEU A 445 -33.23 6.67 20.00
N HIS A 446 -32.44 6.80 18.93
CA HIS A 446 -32.45 5.82 17.86
C HIS A 446 -32.07 4.47 18.46
N PRO A 447 -32.89 3.41 18.31
CA PRO A 447 -32.75 2.18 19.10
C PRO A 447 -31.44 1.43 18.80
N VAL A 448 -30.81 1.74 17.67
CA VAL A 448 -29.51 1.22 17.26
C VAL A 448 -28.35 2.02 17.86
N TYR A 449 -28.48 3.35 17.91
CA TYR A 449 -27.39 4.23 18.34
C TYR A 449 -27.45 4.58 19.82
N GLY A 450 -28.61 4.47 20.46
CA GLY A 450 -28.83 4.95 21.82
C GLY A 450 -28.58 6.46 21.97
N ASN A 451 -28.56 7.19 20.85
CA ASN A 451 -28.51 8.65 20.76
C ASN A 451 -29.52 9.10 19.69
N ASN A 452 -29.83 10.40 19.65
CA ASN A 452 -30.71 10.99 18.64
C ASN A 452 -29.97 11.35 17.34
N LEU A 453 -28.81 10.73 17.08
CA LEU A 453 -27.82 11.19 16.10
C LEU A 453 -27.57 10.15 15.02
N ALA A 454 -27.32 10.61 13.80
CA ALA A 454 -26.83 9.76 12.72
C ALA A 454 -25.36 9.39 12.99
N GLN A 455 -24.98 8.10 12.91
CA GLN A 455 -23.59 7.68 12.99
C GLN A 455 -22.71 8.51 12.07
N GLN A 456 -21.73 9.22 12.63
CA GLN A 456 -20.82 10.00 11.81
C GLN A 456 -19.56 9.23 11.47
N ILE A 457 -19.17 9.44 10.22
CA ILE A 457 -17.86 9.06 9.69
C ILE A 457 -16.73 9.71 10.48
N THR A 458 -16.90 10.93 11.00
CA THR A 458 -15.87 11.71 11.73
C THR A 458 -15.30 10.94 12.93
N SER A 459 -16.17 10.39 13.78
CA SER A 459 -15.76 9.68 14.99
C SER A 459 -15.16 8.32 14.70
N THR A 460 -15.72 7.59 13.72
CA THR A 460 -15.10 6.35 13.24
C THR A 460 -13.74 6.62 12.60
N PHE A 461 -13.56 7.78 11.99
CA PHE A 461 -12.32 8.13 11.28
C PHE A 461 -11.20 8.40 12.25
N ASP A 462 -11.48 9.05 13.38
CA ASP A 462 -10.49 9.28 14.43
C ASP A 462 -9.97 7.98 15.05
N VAL A 463 -10.85 7.01 15.30
CA VAL A 463 -10.43 5.67 15.72
C VAL A 463 -9.66 4.95 14.60
N THR A 464 -10.08 5.12 13.34
CA THR A 464 -9.35 4.62 12.17
C THR A 464 -7.94 5.22 12.09
N LEU A 465 -7.77 6.51 12.40
CA LEU A 465 -6.47 7.17 12.44
C LEU A 465 -5.60 6.70 13.59
N CYS A 466 -6.17 6.32 14.74
CA CYS A 466 -5.43 5.65 15.81
C CYS A 466 -4.82 4.34 15.31
N GLY A 467 -5.63 3.50 14.65
CA GLY A 467 -5.14 2.28 14.01
C GLY A 467 -4.08 2.56 12.94
N LEU A 468 -4.28 3.58 12.11
CA LEU A 468 -3.31 3.99 11.09
C LEU A 468 -2.00 4.47 11.72
N ALA A 469 -2.07 5.20 12.82
CA ALA A 469 -0.91 5.69 13.57
C ALA A 469 -0.07 4.51 14.13
N LEU A 470 -0.73 3.46 14.64
CA LEU A 470 -0.07 2.20 14.98
C LEU A 470 0.50 1.50 13.74
N GLY A 471 -0.22 1.52 12.62
CA GLY A 471 0.24 0.97 11.33
C GLY A 471 1.51 1.64 10.81
N ILE A 472 1.62 2.98 10.90
CA ILE A 472 2.83 3.70 10.51
C ILE A 472 3.98 3.49 11.49
N LEU A 473 3.70 3.27 12.79
CA LEU A 473 4.70 2.88 13.78
C LEU A 473 5.29 1.52 13.42
N VAL A 474 4.46 0.53 13.09
CA VAL A 474 4.92 -0.77 12.57
C VAL A 474 5.76 -0.60 11.30
N ALA A 475 5.31 0.25 10.36
CA ALA A 475 6.08 0.53 9.15
C ALA A 475 7.45 1.16 9.45
N ALA A 476 7.54 2.07 10.43
CA ALA A 476 8.78 2.69 10.88
C ALA A 476 9.75 1.66 11.51
N ILE A 477 9.23 0.77 12.35
CA ILE A 477 10.00 -0.32 12.96
C ILE A 477 10.57 -1.23 11.87
N VAL A 478 9.73 -1.66 10.92
CA VAL A 478 10.14 -2.53 9.81
C VAL A 478 11.21 -1.85 8.94
N ALA A 479 11.00 -0.58 8.58
CA ALA A 479 12.00 0.19 7.83
C ALA A 479 13.34 0.25 8.58
N GLY A 480 13.32 0.52 9.89
CA GLY A 480 14.53 0.56 10.73
C GLY A 480 15.26 -0.78 10.83
N GLN A 481 14.52 -1.89 10.95
CA GLN A 481 15.09 -3.24 10.95
C GLN A 481 15.77 -3.57 9.61
N LEU A 482 15.15 -3.18 8.49
CA LEU A 482 15.73 -3.36 7.15
C LEU A 482 17.01 -2.52 6.98
N SER A 483 17.01 -1.26 7.44
CA SER A 483 18.21 -0.40 7.46
C SER A 483 19.34 -1.06 8.25
N GLY A 484 19.04 -1.56 9.47
CA GLY A 484 20.01 -2.19 10.36
C GLY A 484 20.61 -3.46 9.76
N ARG A 485 19.77 -4.35 9.21
CA ARG A 485 20.23 -5.57 8.51
C ARG A 485 21.12 -5.25 7.31
N ARG A 486 20.79 -4.21 6.54
CA ARG A 486 21.63 -3.77 5.41
C ARG A 486 23.00 -3.26 5.91
N LEU A 487 23.01 -2.44 6.95
CA LEU A 487 24.25 -1.92 7.53
C LEU A 487 25.12 -3.05 8.07
N ALA A 488 24.54 -4.01 8.78
CA ALA A 488 25.24 -5.21 9.27
C ALA A 488 25.84 -6.03 8.11
N ARG A 489 25.07 -6.26 7.03
CA ARG A 489 25.57 -6.95 5.82
C ARG A 489 26.71 -6.19 5.14
N ARG A 490 26.63 -4.86 5.07
CA ARG A 490 27.72 -4.02 4.52
C ARG A 490 28.96 -4.10 5.40
N ALA A 491 28.82 -4.05 6.72
CA ALA A 491 29.93 -4.21 7.66
C ALA A 491 30.57 -5.60 7.55
N ALA A 492 29.78 -6.67 7.48
CA ALA A 492 30.27 -8.03 7.28
C ALA A 492 31.04 -8.18 5.96
N ARG A 493 30.51 -7.61 4.85
CA ARG A 493 31.21 -7.61 3.55
C ARG A 493 32.52 -6.83 3.60
N ARG A 494 32.56 -5.69 4.29
CA ARG A 494 33.81 -4.92 4.50
C ARG A 494 34.83 -5.70 5.31
N ARG A 495 34.40 -6.39 6.37
CA ARG A 495 35.27 -7.26 7.18
C ARG A 495 35.80 -8.44 6.36
N ALA A 496 34.94 -9.10 5.58
CA ALA A 496 35.35 -10.19 4.69
C ALA A 496 36.33 -9.71 3.60
N ALA A 497 36.10 -8.54 3.01
CA ALA A 497 37.02 -7.96 2.03
C ALA A 497 38.37 -7.60 2.66
N ALA A 498 38.38 -7.06 3.88
CA ALA A 498 39.62 -6.78 4.62
C ALA A 498 40.38 -8.07 4.98
N ALA A 499 39.67 -9.11 5.41
CA ALA A 499 40.25 -10.42 5.71
C ALA A 499 40.83 -11.09 4.44
N ASN A 500 40.14 -11.01 3.31
CA ASN A 500 40.63 -11.53 2.04
C ASN A 500 41.82 -10.74 1.49
N ALA A 501 41.89 -9.43 1.74
CA ALA A 501 43.05 -8.60 1.38
C ALA A 501 44.27 -8.90 2.26
N ALA A 502 44.04 -9.34 3.51
CA ALA A 502 45.10 -9.75 4.44
C ALA A 502 45.50 -11.23 4.30
N ALA A 503 44.79 -12.02 3.49
CA ALA A 503 45.14 -13.41 3.24
C ALA A 503 46.48 -13.48 2.48
N PRO A 504 47.44 -14.33 2.91
CA PRO A 504 48.72 -14.46 2.24
C PRO A 504 48.48 -14.92 0.80
N THR A 505 48.77 -14.05 -0.16
CA THR A 505 48.82 -14.44 -1.57
C THR A 505 50.05 -15.33 -1.73
N THR A 506 49.85 -16.61 -2.02
CA THR A 506 50.90 -17.47 -2.58
C THR A 506 51.34 -16.84 -3.90
N ARG A 507 52.36 -15.97 -3.85
CA ARG A 507 53.14 -15.63 -5.03
C ARG A 507 53.78 -16.93 -5.48
N VAL A 508 53.27 -17.52 -6.55
CA VAL A 508 54.01 -18.54 -7.29
C VAL A 508 55.31 -17.88 -7.70
N ARG A 509 56.41 -18.25 -7.04
CA ARG A 509 57.76 -17.85 -7.45
C ARG A 509 57.99 -18.53 -8.79
N VAL A 510 57.85 -17.79 -9.89
CA VAL A 510 58.46 -18.21 -11.15
C VAL A 510 59.94 -18.33 -10.85
N GLY A 511 60.45 -19.55 -10.90
CA GLY A 511 61.86 -19.82 -10.61
C GLY A 511 62.72 -18.91 -11.49
N GLN A 512 63.67 -18.21 -10.87
CA GLN A 512 64.85 -17.75 -11.58
C GLN A 512 65.55 -19.01 -12.09
N GLY A 513 65.21 -19.41 -13.31
CA GLY A 513 66.01 -20.35 -14.08
C GLY A 513 67.38 -19.72 -14.24
N THR A 514 68.37 -20.38 -13.65
CA THR A 514 69.79 -20.27 -13.97
C THR A 514 69.97 -20.13 -15.49
N GLY A 515 70.79 -19.16 -15.89
CA GLY A 515 71.01 -18.79 -17.28
C GLY A 515 71.39 -19.99 -18.17
N PRO A 516 71.03 -19.95 -19.47
CA PRO A 516 71.55 -20.94 -20.39
C PRO A 516 73.05 -20.74 -20.58
N SER A 517 73.78 -21.79 -20.22
CA SER A 517 75.20 -22.02 -20.46
C SER A 517 75.58 -21.72 -21.90
N ALA A 518 76.66 -20.95 -22.06
CA ALA A 518 77.39 -20.84 -23.31
C ALA A 518 77.99 -22.21 -23.68
N ALA A 519 77.66 -22.72 -24.86
CA ALA A 519 78.45 -23.71 -25.57
C ALA A 519 78.45 -23.33 -27.07
N ALA A 520 79.67 -23.20 -27.60
CA ALA A 520 80.02 -22.84 -28.98
C ALA A 520 79.30 -23.74 -29.99
N THR A 521 78.91 -23.30 -31.19
CA THR A 521 79.74 -22.98 -32.38
C THR A 521 78.69 -22.62 -33.46
N THR A 522 78.77 -21.59 -34.30
CA THR A 522 79.57 -21.52 -35.53
C THR A 522 79.37 -20.10 -36.10
N ARG A 523 80.46 -19.37 -36.37
CA ARG A 523 80.46 -18.10 -37.11
C ARG A 523 80.46 -18.38 -38.62
N ILE A 524 79.65 -17.64 -39.37
CA ILE A 524 79.82 -17.44 -40.82
C ILE A 524 79.68 -15.91 -41.06
N PRO A 525 80.54 -15.28 -41.88
CA PRO A 525 80.84 -13.85 -41.80
C PRO A 525 79.89 -12.96 -42.63
N ALA A 526 79.80 -11.69 -42.24
CA ALA A 526 79.19 -10.62 -43.02
C ALA A 526 80.08 -10.26 -44.22
N GLY A 527 79.46 -10.14 -45.40
CA GLY A 527 80.04 -9.53 -46.59
C GLY A 527 79.19 -8.32 -46.98
N ALA A 528 79.87 -7.22 -47.30
CA ALA A 528 79.31 -5.93 -47.67
C ALA A 528 79.04 -5.78 -49.18
N ASP A 529 78.15 -4.84 -49.49
CA ASP A 529 78.01 -3.98 -50.68
C ASP A 529 77.88 -4.59 -52.09
N ASN A 530 76.73 -4.34 -52.73
CA ASN A 530 76.61 -3.83 -54.11
C ASN A 530 75.17 -3.36 -54.42
N ASP A 531 75.08 -2.21 -55.07
CA ASP A 531 73.90 -1.35 -55.31
C ASP A 531 73.25 -1.60 -56.73
N PRO A 532 72.26 -0.84 -57.25
CA PRO A 532 70.96 -1.27 -57.83
C PRO A 532 70.89 -1.24 -59.40
N PRO A 533 69.75 -1.33 -60.16
CA PRO A 533 68.68 -0.30 -60.25
C PRO A 533 67.20 -0.73 -60.59
N THR A 534 66.26 0.08 -60.09
CA THR A 534 65.04 0.69 -60.67
C THR A 534 64.21 0.05 -61.81
N ALA A 535 62.88 -0.03 -61.61
CA ALA A 535 61.87 0.53 -62.54
C ALA A 535 60.50 0.76 -61.82
N GLU A 536 60.01 2.00 -61.91
CA GLU A 536 58.72 2.53 -61.48
C GLU A 536 57.54 1.94 -62.33
N ILE A 537 56.27 1.92 -61.90
CA ILE A 537 55.25 2.97 -62.10
C ILE A 537 53.89 2.48 -61.49
N PRO A 538 52.97 3.39 -61.10
CA PRO A 538 52.02 3.24 -59.98
C PRO A 538 50.54 3.06 -60.41
N PRO A 539 49.53 3.64 -59.70
CA PRO A 539 48.64 2.99 -58.75
C PRO A 539 47.18 2.87 -59.26
N LEU A 540 46.37 1.93 -58.75
CA LEU A 540 44.92 2.08 -58.83
C LEU A 540 44.16 1.68 -57.55
N ALA A 541 43.68 2.75 -56.93
CA ALA A 541 42.51 2.99 -56.09
C ALA A 541 41.60 1.81 -55.69
N ASN A 542 41.19 1.85 -54.41
CA ASN A 542 40.08 1.16 -53.75
C ASN A 542 40.37 -0.14 -52.97
N ALA A 543 41.30 -0.07 -52.01
CA ALA A 543 41.25 -0.90 -50.79
C ALA A 543 41.76 -0.12 -49.56
N PRO A 544 40.92 0.17 -48.54
CA PRO A 544 41.34 0.95 -47.37
C PRO A 544 42.21 0.11 -46.42
N ARG A 545 43.36 0.70 -46.04
CA ARG A 545 44.41 0.12 -45.19
C ARG A 545 44.01 0.09 -43.72
N ILE A 546 44.48 -0.96 -43.05
CA ILE A 546 44.32 -1.25 -41.62
C ILE A 546 45.06 -0.17 -40.81
N PHE A 547 44.30 0.64 -40.08
CA PHE A 547 44.82 1.54 -39.06
C PHE A 547 44.70 0.85 -37.69
N ARG A 548 45.83 0.44 -37.11
CA ARG A 548 45.93 0.12 -35.68
C ARG A 548 46.14 1.44 -34.94
N GLY A 549 45.09 1.95 -34.31
CA GLY A 549 45.16 3.11 -33.43
C GLY A 549 45.71 2.74 -32.05
N ASP A 550 46.55 3.63 -31.52
CA ASP A 550 47.30 3.51 -30.27
C ASP A 550 46.46 3.33 -29.01
N ASP A 551 46.88 2.37 -28.18
CA ASP A 551 46.42 2.14 -26.81
C ASP A 551 46.95 3.20 -25.83
N SER A 552 46.33 4.38 -25.84
CA SER A 552 46.60 5.46 -24.87
C SER A 552 45.40 5.77 -23.96
N GLY A 553 44.64 4.73 -23.57
CA GLY A 553 43.40 4.85 -22.78
C GLY A 553 43.42 4.32 -21.34
N THR A 554 44.52 3.78 -20.82
CA THR A 554 44.59 3.28 -19.43
C THR A 554 45.93 3.58 -18.78
N ARG A 555 46.09 4.83 -18.30
CA ARG A 555 47.03 5.15 -17.21
C ARG A 555 46.29 5.88 -16.08
N GLN A 556 46.61 5.41 -14.89
CA GLN A 556 46.11 5.81 -13.58
C GLN A 556 46.28 7.31 -13.32
N MET A 557 45.30 7.93 -12.67
CA MET A 557 45.49 9.18 -11.93
C MET A 557 44.70 9.18 -10.59
N PRO A 558 45.20 9.90 -9.57
CA PRO A 558 45.17 9.49 -8.17
C PRO A 558 43.95 10.00 -7.39
N ALA A 559 43.64 9.32 -6.29
CA ALA A 559 42.60 9.71 -5.33
C ALA A 559 42.97 11.03 -4.61
N GLN A 560 42.10 12.03 -4.74
CA GLN A 560 42.21 13.33 -4.07
C GLN A 560 41.71 13.24 -2.62
N LYS A 561 42.54 13.73 -1.69
CA LYS A 561 42.30 13.79 -0.23
C LYS A 561 41.43 15.04 0.11
N PRO A 562 40.51 15.00 1.09
CA PRO A 562 39.65 16.15 1.41
C PRO A 562 40.42 17.27 2.14
N GLN A 563 40.26 18.51 1.65
CA GLN A 563 40.78 19.73 2.26
C GLN A 563 39.93 20.17 3.46
N ILE A 564 40.59 20.46 4.59
CA ILE A 564 40.03 21.06 5.80
C ILE A 564 40.26 22.57 5.72
N PHE A 565 39.20 23.37 5.82
CA PHE A 565 39.28 24.83 5.92
C PHE A 565 39.57 25.23 7.37
N ARG A 566 40.64 26.00 7.60
CA ARG A 566 40.83 26.82 8.82
C ARG A 566 40.84 28.30 8.41
N PRO A 567 40.21 29.19 9.18
CA PRO A 567 40.25 30.63 8.93
C PRO A 567 41.61 31.22 9.38
N PRO A 568 42.11 32.28 8.73
CA PRO A 568 43.34 32.94 9.15
C PRO A 568 43.13 33.82 10.39
N GLN A 569 44.11 33.76 11.29
CA GLN A 569 44.36 34.78 12.32
C GLN A 569 45.08 35.96 11.64
N GLY A 570 44.61 37.16 11.94
CA GLY A 570 45.09 38.45 11.44
C GLY A 570 44.05 39.49 11.79
#